data_AF-A0AAV4AFH0-F1
#
_entry.id   AF-A0AAV4AFH0-F1
#
_cell.length_a   1.000
_cell.length_b   1.000
_cell.length_c   1.000
_cell.angle_alpha   90.00
_cell.angle_beta   90.00
_cell.angle_gamma   90.00
#
_symmetry.space_group_name_H-M   'P 1'
#
loop_
_entity.id
_entity.type
_entity.pdbx_description
1 polymer ?
#
loop_
_entity_poly.entity_id
_entity_poly.type
_entity_poly.pdbx_seq_one_letter_code
_entity_poly.pdbx_strand_id
1 'polypeptide(L)' 'MVDNLWGISHITSSPYYPQSNGFIERMVQTIKTTLKKCSVSKSDPQLALPSLGSTPIDSHLPSPAENLFGRKIKGTLPT' A
#
# COMPACT_ATOMS: atom_id res chain seq x y z
N MET A 1 -1.88 -15.12 30.97
CA MET A 1 -2.18 -14.14 29.92
C MET A 1 -0.84 -13.56 29.51
N VAL A 2 -0.43 -13.73 28.25
CA VAL A 2 0.88 -13.21 27.80
C VAL A 2 0.70 -11.72 27.55
N ASP A 3 1.48 -10.94 28.27
CA ASP A 3 1.50 -9.49 28.18
C ASP A 3 1.96 -9.09 26.78
N ASN A 4 1.18 -8.24 26.13
CA ASN A 4 1.43 -7.79 24.79
C ASN A 4 2.47 -6.67 24.82
N LEU A 5 3.75 -7.01 24.58
CA LEU A 5 4.94 -6.16 24.75
C LEU A 5 4.81 -4.76 24.09
N TRP A 6 3.96 -4.64 23.07
CA TRP A 6 3.75 -3.41 22.29
C TRP A 6 2.33 -2.82 22.40
N GLY A 7 1.43 -3.45 23.16
CA GLY A 7 0.03 -3.03 23.27
C GLY A 7 -0.80 -3.21 22.00
N ILE A 8 -0.37 -4.03 21.03
CA ILE A 8 -1.02 -4.24 19.73
C ILE A 8 -1.90 -5.49 19.72
N SER A 9 -3.22 -5.36 19.75
CA SER A 9 -4.11 -6.53 19.64
C SER A 9 -4.05 -7.13 18.22
N HIS A 10 -3.47 -8.32 18.07
CA HIS A 10 -3.49 -9.04 16.81
C HIS A 10 -4.82 -9.78 16.63
N ILE A 11 -5.65 -9.26 15.72
CA ILE A 11 -6.94 -9.87 15.35
C ILE A 11 -6.74 -10.60 14.03
N THR A 12 -7.06 -11.89 13.99
CA THR A 12 -6.97 -12.72 12.79
C THR A 12 -8.36 -12.97 12.21
N SER A 13 -8.44 -13.03 10.88
CA SER A 13 -9.63 -13.43 10.14
C SER A 13 -9.38 -14.76 9.42
N SER A 14 -10.46 -15.46 9.07
CA SER A 14 -10.36 -16.62 8.18
C SER A 14 -9.86 -16.18 6.79
N PRO A 15 -8.97 -16.95 6.13
CA PRO A 15 -8.51 -16.64 4.77
C PRO A 15 -9.66 -16.42 3.77
N TYR A 16 -10.76 -17.15 3.93
CA TYR A 16 -11.93 -17.11 3.05
C TYR A 16 -12.99 -16.09 3.48
N TYR A 17 -12.59 -15.05 4.22
CA TYR A 17 -13.49 -13.98 4.64
C TYR A 17 -13.29 -12.73 3.76
N PRO A 18 -14.03 -12.61 2.64
CA PRO A 18 -13.81 -11.56 1.66
C PRO A 18 -14.08 -10.16 2.20
N GLN A 19 -14.97 -10.03 3.18
CA GLN A 19 -15.31 -8.74 3.79
C GLN A 19 -14.12 -8.10 4.50
N SER A 20 -13.26 -8.88 5.16
CA SER A 20 -12.03 -8.35 5.76
C SER A 20 -10.85 -8.33 4.78
N ASN A 21 -10.77 -9.31 3.88
CA ASN A 21 -9.54 -9.57 3.12
C ASN A 21 -9.55 -8.94 1.72
N GLY A 22 -10.71 -8.60 1.16
CA GLY A 22 -10.81 -8.16 -0.24
C GLY A 22 -9.96 -6.93 -0.57
N PHE A 23 -9.86 -5.97 0.37
CA PHE A 23 -8.98 -4.81 0.20
C PHE A 23 -7.50 -5.22 0.11
N ILE A 24 -7.05 -6.12 0.99
CA ILE A 24 -5.67 -6.60 1.03
C ILE A 24 -5.35 -7.40 -0.24
N GLU A 25 -6.24 -8.29 -0.67
CA GLU A 25 -6.09 -9.07 -1.89
C GLU A 25 -5.91 -8.16 -3.12
N ARG A 26 -6.76 -7.12 -3.24
CA ARG A 26 -6.67 -6.14 -4.33
C ARG A 26 -5.38 -5.33 -4.28
N MET A 27 -4.89 -4.98 -3.09
CA MET A 27 -3.62 -4.29 -2.94
C MET A 27 -2.44 -5.18 -3.35
N VAL A 28 -2.43 -6.44 -2.92
CA VAL A 28 -1.42 -7.44 -3.30
C VAL A 28 -1.39 -7.64 -4.83
N GLN A 29 -2.56 -7.71 -5.46
CA GLN A 29 -2.65 -7.80 -6.92
C GLN A 29 -2.01 -6.57 -7.59
N THR A 30 -2.33 -5.37 -7.10
CA THR A 30 -1.80 -4.11 -7.63
C THR A 30 -0.27 -4.06 -7.53
N ILE A 31 0.29 -4.42 -6.38
CA ILE A 31 1.75 -4.48 -6.16
C ILE A 31 2.40 -5.46 -7.13
N LYS A 32 1.86 -6.69 -7.26
CA LYS A 32 2.39 -7.70 -8.19
C LYS A 32 2.37 -7.21 -9.63
N THR A 33 1.28 -6.57 -10.06
CA THR A 33 1.19 -5.99 -11.40
C THR A 33 2.21 -4.88 -11.62
N THR A 34 2.43 -4.01 -10.63
CA THR A 34 3.45 -2.95 -10.71
C THR A 34 4.86 -3.54 -10.84
N LEU A 35 5.20 -4.56 -10.04
CA LEU A 35 6.48 -5.24 -10.13
C LEU A 35 6.68 -5.91 -11.50
N LYS A 36 5.62 -6.54 -12.05
CA LYS A 36 5.65 -7.10 -13.41
C LYS A 36 5.91 -6.02 -14.46
N LYS A 37 5.26 -4.86 -14.36
CA LYS A 37 5.50 -3.71 -15.26
C LYS A 37 6.92 -3.18 -15.15
N CYS A 38 7.49 -3.13 -13.95
CA CYS A 38 8.89 -2.73 -13.73
C CYS A 38 9.84 -3.70 -14.44
N SER A 39 9.61 -5.01 -14.29
CA SER A 39 10.41 -6.05 -14.96
C SER A 39 10.36 -5.91 -16.50
N VAL A 40 9.18 -5.69 -17.07
CA VAL A 40 9.02 -5.54 -18.53
C VAL A 40 9.66 -4.25 -19.05
N SER A 41 9.50 -3.14 -18.33
CA SER A 41 10.04 -1.83 -18.72
C SER A 41 11.50 -1.61 -18.33
N LYS A 42 12.12 -2.55 -17.60
CA LYS A 42 13.44 -2.41 -16.96
C LYS A 42 13.53 -1.19 -16.03
N SER A 43 12.41 -0.80 -15.43
CA SER A 43 12.35 0.27 -14.44
C SER A 43 12.72 -0.25 -13.06
N ASP A 44 13.25 0.62 -12.20
CA ASP A 44 13.62 0.28 -10.82
C ASP A 44 12.36 0.07 -9.93
N PRO A 45 12.14 -1.14 -9.39
CA PRO A 45 11.04 -1.40 -8.46
C PRO A 45 11.09 -0.56 -7.18
N GLN A 46 12.29 -0.17 -6.71
CA GLN A 46 12.45 0.64 -5.49
C GLN A 46 11.89 2.05 -5.64
N LEU A 47 11.83 2.56 -6.87
CA LEU A 47 11.21 3.85 -7.20
C LEU A 47 9.71 3.71 -7.48
N ALA A 48 9.29 2.59 -8.07
CA ALA A 48 7.91 2.38 -8.49
C ALA A 48 6.93 2.21 -7.32
N LEU A 49 7.30 1.50 -6.26
CA LEU A 49 6.41 1.26 -5.12
C LEU A 49 6.10 2.53 -4.31
N PRO A 50 7.07 3.39 -3.95
CA PRO A 50 6.78 4.67 -3.31
C PRO A 50 5.93 5.57 -4.21
N SER A 51 6.21 5.57 -5.52
CA SER A 51 5.44 6.35 -6.50
C SER A 51 3.96 5.92 -6.53
N LEU A 52 3.68 4.62 -6.48
CA LEU A 52 2.31 4.10 -6.37
C LEU A 52 1.61 4.60 -5.09
N GLY A 53 2.34 4.66 -3.97
CA GLY A 53 1.81 5.13 -2.69
C GLY A 53 1.63 6.64 -2.59
N SER A 54 2.40 7.43 -3.37
CA SER A 54 2.32 8.89 -3.41
C SER A 54 1.39 9.43 -4.51
N THR A 55 0.88 8.57 -5.39
CA THR A 55 -0.03 8.99 -6.46
C THR A 55 -1.45 9.18 -5.86
N PRO A 56 -2.10 10.33 -6.08
CA PRO A 56 -3.48 10.54 -5.65
C PRO A 56 -4.42 9.50 -6.25
N ILE A 57 -5.40 9.06 -5.46
CA ILE A 57 -6.41 8.08 -5.92
C ILE A 57 -7.35 8.76 -6.92
N ASP A 58 -7.66 10.03 -6.68
CA ASP A 58 -8.48 10.90 -7.52
C ASP A 58 -8.04 12.36 -7.29
N SER A 59 -8.46 13.27 -8.17
CA SER A 59 -8.35 14.72 -8.06
C SER A 59 -8.79 15.30 -6.70
N HIS A 60 -9.73 14.65 -6.02
CA HIS A 60 -10.26 15.09 -4.73
C HIS A 60 -9.79 14.24 -3.55
N LEU A 61 -9.10 13.13 -3.79
CA LEU A 61 -8.72 12.18 -2.75
C LEU A 61 -7.19 12.15 -2.54
N PRO A 62 -6.72 12.30 -1.30
CA PRO A 62 -5.30 12.20 -0.98
C PRO A 62 -4.76 10.81 -1.32
N SER A 63 -3.46 10.75 -1.58
CA SER A 63 -2.73 9.51 -1.81
C SER A 63 -2.72 8.62 -0.55
N PRO A 64 -2.52 7.30 -0.70
CA PRO A 64 -2.39 6.39 0.44
C PRO A 64 -1.33 6.82 1.45
N ALA A 65 -0.18 7.34 0.98
CA ALA A 65 0.87 7.82 1.86
C ALA A 65 0.48 9.11 2.60
N GLU A 66 -0.25 10.02 1.95
CA GLU A 66 -0.79 11.20 2.64
C GLU A 66 -1.78 10.80 3.73
N ASN A 67 -2.65 9.83 3.47
CA ASN A 67 -3.57 9.29 4.48
C ASN A 67 -2.84 8.64 5.66
N LEU A 68 -1.74 7.93 5.40
CA LEU A 68 -0.95 7.27 6.45
C LEU A 68 -0.13 8.26 7.29
N PHE A 69 0.51 9.24 6.64
CA PHE A 69 1.46 10.14 7.30
C PHE A 69 0.87 11.49 7.69
N GLY A 70 -0.34 11.82 7.23
CA GLY A 70 -0.97 13.13 7.44
C GLY A 70 -0.27 14.29 6.73
N ARG A 71 0.60 14.01 5.75
CA ARG A 71 1.38 15.01 5.00
C ARG A 71 1.76 14.49 3.63
N LYS A 72 2.03 15.41 2.70
CA LYS A 72 2.64 15.08 1.40
C LYS A 72 4.03 14.48 1.62
N ILE A 73 4.27 13.28 1.08
CA ILE A 73 5.61 12.69 1.04
C ILE A 73 6.38 13.22 -0.16
N LYS A 74 7.66 13.52 0.03
CA LYS A 74 8.55 13.94 -1.06
C LYS A 74 8.88 12.71 -1.90
N GLY A 75 8.52 12.75 -3.17
CA GLY A 75 8.76 11.68 -4.14
C GLY A 75 9.48 12.20 -5.38
N THR A 76 9.72 11.30 -6.31
CA THR A 76 10.26 11.59 -7.65
C THR A 76 9.20 12.11 -8.62
N LEU A 77 7.91 12.02 -8.26
CA LEU A 77 6.81 12.54 -9.05
C LEU A 77 6.50 14.01 -8.68
N PRO A 78 6.23 14.88 -9.67
CA PRO A 78 5.74 16.23 -9.41
C PRO A 78 4.39 16.17 -8.70
N THR A 79 4.17 17.09 -7.75
CA THR A 79 3.03 17.13 -6.81
C THR A 79 2.18 18.37 -6.95
#